data_AF-A0A351Y5Z1-F1
#
_entry.id   AF-A0A351Y5Z1-F1
#
_cell.length_a   1.000
_cell.length_b   1.000
_cell.length_c   1.000
_cell.angle_alpha   90.00
_cell.angle_beta   90.00
_cell.angle_gamma   90.00
#
_symmetry.space_group_name_H-M   'P 1'
#
loop_
_entity.id
_entity.type
_entity.pdbx_description
1 polymer ?
#
loop_
_entity_poly.entity_id
_entity_poly.type
_entity_poly.pdbx_seq_one_letter_code
_entity_poly.pdbx_strand_id
1 'polypeptide(L)' 'MAFKLSAGQLIELAGYKGKQEGAVATYDKHALVIINTGGASGSDIRAFAQSIQKKVLELFAVSLEPEVIIL' A
#
# COMPACT_ATOMS: atom_id res chain seq x y z
N MET A 1 -9.36 -25.35 -1.00
CA MET A 1 -10.27 -24.17 -0.92
C MET A 1 -9.41 -22.92 -0.97
N ALA A 2 -9.74 -21.97 -1.84
CA ALA A 2 -9.10 -20.65 -1.84
C ALA A 2 -10.03 -19.67 -1.11
N PHE A 3 -9.48 -18.89 -0.19
CA PHE A 3 -10.21 -17.87 0.56
C PHE A 3 -9.83 -16.49 0.05
N LYS A 4 -10.83 -15.60 -0.13
CA LYS A 4 -10.58 -14.22 -0.54
C LYS A 4 -10.28 -13.37 0.71
N LEU A 5 -9.09 -12.78 0.74
CA LEU A 5 -8.69 -11.82 1.76
C LEU A 5 -8.95 -10.39 1.27
N SER A 6 -9.22 -9.49 2.21
CA SER A 6 -9.36 -8.06 1.92
C SER A 6 -8.00 -7.38 2.04
N ALA A 7 -7.37 -7.08 0.91
CA ALA A 7 -6.09 -6.35 0.89
C ALA A 7 -6.20 -4.99 1.60
N GLY A 8 -7.31 -4.27 1.42
CA GLY A 8 -7.54 -2.99 2.10
C GLY A 8 -7.55 -3.11 3.63
N GLN A 9 -8.15 -4.16 4.18
CA GLN A 9 -8.13 -4.40 5.62
C GLN A 9 -6.73 -4.77 6.12
N LEU A 10 -5.97 -5.59 5.36
CA LEU A 10 -4.60 -5.92 5.72
C LEU A 10 -3.69 -4.68 5.75
N ILE A 11 -3.84 -3.77 4.77
CA ILE A 11 -3.08 -2.51 4.72
C ILE A 11 -3.48 -1.58 5.86
N GLU A 12 -4.77 -1.49 6.18
CA GLU A 12 -5.27 -0.72 7.33
C GLU A 12 -4.72 -1.26 8.66
N LEU A 13 -4.79 -2.58 8.88
CA LEU A 13 -4.23 -3.23 10.07
C LEU A 13 -2.69 -3.16 10.12
N ALA A 14 -2.02 -3.05 8.98
CA ALA A 14 -0.59 -2.77 8.90
C ALA A 14 -0.24 -1.30 9.25
N GLY A 15 -1.23 -0.47 9.56
CA GLY A 15 -1.07 0.92 9.99
C GLY A 15 -0.82 1.89 8.83
N TYR A 16 -1.18 1.51 7.60
CA TYR A 16 -0.91 2.34 6.43
C TYR A 16 -2.06 3.24 6.01
N LYS A 17 -3.29 3.08 6.52
CA LYS A 17 -4.43 3.96 6.17
C LYS A 17 -4.19 5.39 6.61
N GLY A 18 -4.27 6.34 5.68
CA GLY A 18 -3.95 7.74 5.90
C GLY A 18 -2.46 8.02 6.20
N LYS A 19 -1.60 6.99 6.17
CA LYS A 19 -0.16 7.17 6.40
C LYS A 19 0.45 7.94 5.25
N GLN A 20 1.30 8.90 5.60
CA GLN A 20 2.05 9.72 4.66
C GLN A 20 3.55 9.58 4.91
N GLU A 21 4.32 9.42 3.84
CA GLU A 21 5.77 9.38 3.82
C GLU A 21 6.26 10.32 2.70
N GLY A 22 6.77 11.49 3.09
CA GLY A 22 7.13 12.54 2.14
C GLY A 22 5.92 13.01 1.30
N ALA A 23 6.05 12.93 -0.02
CA ALA A 23 5.03 13.33 -0.99
C ALA A 23 4.07 12.20 -1.40
N VAL A 24 4.15 11.03 -0.75
CA VAL A 24 3.27 9.87 -1.01
C VAL A 24 2.46 9.56 0.24
N ALA A 25 1.18 9.21 0.07
CA ALA A 25 0.33 8.76 1.16
C ALA A 25 -0.63 7.66 0.70
N THR A 26 -1.32 6.99 1.63
CA THR A 26 -2.58 6.31 1.28
C THR A 26 -3.77 7.24 1.51
N TYR A 27 -4.84 7.04 0.77
CA TYR A 27 -6.08 7.78 0.96
C TYR A 27 -6.73 7.41 2.30
N ASP A 28 -7.13 8.42 3.07
CA ASP A 28 -7.71 8.28 4.41
C ASP A 28 -9.01 7.46 4.42
N LYS A 29 -9.80 7.53 3.33
CA LYS A 29 -11.06 6.76 3.22
C LYS A 29 -10.86 5.36 2.64
N HIS A 30 -9.79 5.10 1.90
CA HIS A 30 -9.55 3.81 1.24
C HIS A 30 -8.05 3.44 1.22
N ALA A 31 -7.67 2.51 2.09
CA ALA A 31 -6.27 2.10 2.29
C ALA A 31 -5.58 1.50 1.05
N LEU A 32 -6.33 1.04 0.05
CA LEU A 32 -5.79 0.51 -1.22
C LEU A 32 -5.27 1.61 -2.15
N VAL A 33 -5.71 2.85 -1.96
CA VAL A 33 -5.39 3.94 -2.88
C VAL A 33 -4.15 4.65 -2.37
N ILE A 34 -3.06 4.56 -3.13
CA ILE A 34 -1.88 5.41 -2.94
C ILE A 34 -2.10 6.72 -3.69
N ILE A 35 -1.83 7.83 -3.04
CA ILE A 35 -1.98 9.18 -3.57
C ILE A 35 -0.63 9.91 -3.59
N ASN A 36 -0.43 10.74 -4.61
CA ASN A 36 0.62 11.73 -4.65
C ASN A 36 0.07 13.01 -3.99
N THR A 37 0.64 13.42 -2.85
CA THR A 37 0.22 14.64 -2.14
C THR A 37 0.84 15.90 -2.73
N GLY A 38 1.70 15.75 -3.74
CA GLY A 38 2.36 16.82 -4.48
C GLY A 38 3.88 16.61 -4.50
N GLY A 39 4.44 16.42 -5.70
CA GLY A 39 5.90 16.31 -5.88
C GLY A 39 6.49 14.91 -5.72
N ALA A 40 5.68 13.85 -5.57
CA ALA A 40 6.23 12.48 -5.58
C ALA A 40 6.64 12.05 -6.99
N SER A 41 7.80 11.41 -7.08
CA SER A 41 8.23 10.68 -8.27
C SER A 41 7.61 9.28 -8.33
N GLY A 42 7.67 8.64 -9.50
CA GLY A 42 7.27 7.23 -9.64
C GLY A 42 8.09 6.29 -8.73
N SER A 43 9.36 6.61 -8.50
CA SER A 43 10.23 5.86 -7.59
C SER A 43 9.77 5.97 -6.13
N ASP A 44 9.30 7.14 -5.71
CA ASP A 44 8.77 7.34 -4.35
C ASP A 44 7.50 6.52 -4.14
N ILE A 45 6.58 6.55 -5.12
CA ILE A 45 5.34 5.77 -5.09
C ILE A 45 5.66 4.27 -5.06
N ARG A 46 6.61 3.81 -5.86
CA ARG A 46 7.03 2.40 -5.89
C ARG A 46 7.65 1.98 -4.56
N ALA A 47 8.52 2.80 -3.97
CA ALA A 47 9.14 2.53 -2.68
C ALA A 47 8.08 2.44 -1.57
N PHE A 48 7.10 3.33 -1.58
CA PHE A 48 5.98 3.31 -0.64
C PHE A 48 5.07 2.07 -0.82
N ALA A 49 4.78 1.68 -2.06
CA ALA A 49 4.05 0.44 -2.32
C ALA A 49 4.82 -0.80 -1.80
N GLN A 50 6.15 -0.83 -1.99
CA GLN A 50 7.00 -1.90 -1.49
C GLN A 50 7.04 -1.95 0.05
N SER A 51 7.01 -0.80 0.73
CA SER A 51 6.97 -0.75 2.20
C SER A 51 5.65 -1.31 2.75
N ILE A 52 4.52 -1.05 2.08
CA ILE A 52 3.23 -1.67 2.36
C ILE A 52 3.30 -3.19 2.16
N GLN A 53 3.75 -3.65 1.00
CA GLN A 53 3.86 -5.08 0.68
C GLN A 53 4.72 -5.83 1.71
N LYS A 54 5.90 -5.27 2.04
CA LYS A 54 6.79 -5.82 3.06
C LYS A 54 6.10 -5.91 4.41
N LYS A 55 5.39 -4.85 4.83
CA LYS A 55 4.74 -4.85 6.14
C LYS A 55 3.60 -5.86 6.24
N VAL A 56 2.80 -5.98 5.18
CA VAL A 56 1.71 -6.96 5.13
C VAL A 56 2.27 -8.39 5.13
N LEU A 57 3.37 -8.64 4.41
CA LEU A 57 4.05 -9.93 4.44
C LEU A 57 4.57 -10.26 5.84
N GLU A 58 5.23 -9.31 6.51
CA GLU A 58 5.75 -9.50 7.87
C GLU A 58 4.65 -9.79 8.91
N LEU A 59 3.51 -9.10 8.83
CA LEU A 59 2.45 -9.20 9.84
C LEU A 59 1.51 -10.38 9.60
N PHE A 60 1.24 -10.72 8.35
CA PHE A 60 0.16 -11.66 7.99
C PHE A 60 0.65 -12.86 7.19
N ALA A 61 1.93 -12.92 6.82
CA ALA A 61 2.47 -13.91 5.87
C ALA A 61 1.72 -13.93 4.52
N VAL A 62 1.18 -12.77 4.10
CA VAL A 62 0.46 -12.59 2.84
C VAL A 62 1.28 -11.72 1.90
N SER A 63 1.55 -12.21 0.69
CA SER A 63 2.14 -11.40 -0.37
C SER A 63 1.05 -10.62 -1.11
N LEU A 64 1.24 -9.30 -1.25
CA LEU A 64 0.37 -8.45 -2.05
C LEU A 64 0.97 -8.22 -3.42
N GLU A 65 0.16 -8.34 -4.46
CA GLU A 65 0.53 -7.99 -5.83
C GLU A 65 -0.07 -6.62 -6.21
N PRO A 66 0.69 -5.73 -6.87
CA PRO A 66 0.16 -4.46 -7.32
C PRO A 66 -0.73 -4.65 -8.55
N GLU A 67 -1.89 -3.99 -8.55
CA GLU A 67 -2.77 -3.93 -9.73
C GLU A 67 -2.26 -2.95 -10.79
N VAL A 68 -1.59 -1.88 -10.35
CA VAL A 68 -1.06 -0.84 -11.24
C VAL A 68 0.19 -1.35 -11.95
N ILE A 69 0.18 -1.24 -13.28
CA ILE A 69 1.32 -1.57 -14.14
C ILE A 69 2.37 -0.47 -14.03
N ILE A 70 3.61 -0.85 -13.72
CA ILE A 70 4.77 0.04 -13.71
C ILE A 70 5.55 -0.21 -15.00
N LEU A 71 5.79 0.85 -15.79
CA LEU A 71 6.48 0.80 -17.09
C LEU A 71 7.96 1.18 -16.97
#